data_AF-A0AAI9LKG4-F1
#
_entry.id   AF-A0AAI9LKG4-F1
#
_cell.length_a   1.000
_cell.length_b   1.000
_cell.length_c   1.000
_cell.angle_alpha   90.00
_cell.angle_beta   90.00
_cell.angle_gamma   90.00
#
_symmetry.space_group_name_H-M   'P 1'
#
loop_
_entity.id
_entity.type
_entity.pdbx_description
1 polymer ?
#
loop_
_entity_poly.entity_id
_entity_poly.type
_entity_poly.pdbx_seq_one_letter_code
_entity_poly.pdbx_strand_id
1 'polypeptide(L)'
;MRLFKSGKYVANRHFRDAAYHGKDGSLYAAQRFRDDMAAEFGVRRRDREVTALAGFRVSAGISQSTLASWLHVSTPLVTRWEHEGAPEPVLILATALFGGILKPQKTVPSPDLAALRLKLGLRQEDMAKKFGRRLAAYGEWERGKRQMPGWVAVYVEAMLCGWDEKGGAMLASADQPTQIASPTSESTSSQLN
;
A
#
# COMPACT_ATOMS: atom_id res chain seq x y z
N MET A 1 -15.27 31.71 23.52
CA MET A 1 -15.11 30.93 24.77
C MET A 1 -13.87 30.03 24.69
N ARG A 2 -12.89 30.21 25.59
CA ARG A 2 -11.79 29.26 25.83
C ARG A 2 -12.26 28.26 26.91
N LEU A 3 -11.91 26.98 26.78
CA LEU A 3 -12.22 25.98 27.80
C LEU A 3 -11.01 25.85 28.73
N PHE A 4 -11.22 25.94 30.04
CA PHE A 4 -10.17 25.74 31.04
C PHE A 4 -10.19 24.28 31.49
N LYS A 5 -9.11 23.54 31.24
CA LYS A 5 -9.00 22.12 31.66
C LYS A 5 -7.65 21.92 32.34
N SER A 6 -7.67 21.42 33.57
CA SER A 6 -6.48 21.10 34.38
C SER A 6 -5.49 22.27 34.49
N GLY A 7 -5.98 23.47 34.80
CA GLY A 7 -5.12 24.65 35.01
C GLY A 7 -4.58 25.31 33.74
N LYS A 8 -4.95 24.82 32.55
CA LYS A 8 -4.49 25.36 31.25
C LYS A 8 -5.67 25.79 30.38
N TYR A 9 -5.54 26.94 29.73
CA TYR A 9 -6.49 27.40 28.72
C TYR A 9 -6.31 26.57 27.44
N VAL A 10 -7.33 25.81 27.06
CA VAL A 10 -7.36 25.07 25.80
C VAL A 10 -8.21 25.84 24.81
N ALA A 11 -7.62 26.21 23.67
CA ALA A 11 -8.34 26.87 22.59
C ALA A 11 -9.43 25.93 22.03
N ASN A 12 -10.68 26.43 21.98
CA ASN A 12 -11.77 25.75 21.29
C ASN A 12 -11.35 25.46 19.83
N ARG A 13 -11.69 24.28 19.31
CA ARG A 13 -11.42 23.86 17.92
C ARG A 13 -11.82 24.96 16.92
N HIS A 14 -12.99 25.59 17.11
CA HIS A 14 -13.46 26.68 16.24
C HIS A 14 -12.56 27.93 16.28
N PHE A 15 -12.00 28.26 17.45
CA PHE A 15 -11.07 29.39 17.58
C PHE A 15 -9.72 29.08 16.95
N ARG A 16 -9.26 27.83 17.08
CA ARG A 16 -8.02 27.36 16.44
C ARG A 16 -8.15 27.39 14.91
N ASP A 17 -9.23 26.85 14.37
CA ASP A 17 -9.47 26.86 12.93
C ASP A 17 -9.61 28.31 12.41
N ALA A 18 -10.27 29.22 13.14
CA ALA A 18 -10.33 30.63 12.78
C ALA A 18 -8.96 31.34 12.79
N ALA A 19 -8.11 31.04 13.78
CA ALA A 19 -6.77 31.65 13.90
C ALA A 19 -5.80 31.19 12.80
N TYR A 20 -6.01 30.00 12.24
CA TYR A 20 -5.14 29.40 11.23
C TYR A 20 -5.83 29.24 9.86
N HIS A 21 -6.79 30.12 9.54
CA HIS A 21 -7.46 30.15 8.22
C HIS A 21 -8.12 28.82 7.80
N GLY A 22 -8.61 28.05 8.75
CA GLY A 22 -9.31 26.79 8.56
C GLY A 22 -8.63 25.61 9.22
N LYS A 23 -9.28 24.44 9.08
CA LYS A 23 -8.81 23.17 9.65
C LYS A 23 -7.41 22.80 9.15
N ASP A 24 -7.16 22.97 7.86
CA ASP A 24 -5.89 22.53 7.24
C ASP A 24 -4.71 23.39 7.71
N GLY A 25 -4.90 24.70 7.80
CA GLY A 25 -3.88 25.58 8.38
C GLY A 25 -3.66 25.30 9.87
N SER A 26 -4.70 24.94 10.62
CA SER A 26 -4.55 24.53 12.03
C SER A 26 -3.74 23.23 12.18
N LEU A 27 -3.95 22.27 11.28
CA LEU A 27 -3.22 21.00 11.26
C LEU A 27 -1.76 21.21 10.84
N TYR A 28 -1.53 22.09 9.86
CA TYR A 28 -0.20 22.48 9.43
C TYR A 28 0.59 23.18 10.54
N ALA A 29 -0.03 24.14 11.25
CA ALA A 29 0.59 24.79 12.40
C ALA A 29 0.90 23.81 13.54
N ALA A 30 -0.01 22.88 13.83
CA ALA A 30 0.21 21.82 14.81
C ALA A 30 1.28 20.81 14.37
N GLN A 31 1.46 20.59 13.06
CA GLN A 31 2.56 19.78 12.53
C GLN A 31 3.90 20.48 12.73
N ARG A 32 4.03 21.73 12.29
CA ARG A 32 5.23 22.58 12.49
C ARG A 32 5.66 22.61 13.95
N PHE A 33 4.75 22.94 14.87
CA PHE A 33 5.07 22.96 16.30
C PHE A 33 5.58 21.60 16.81
N ARG A 34 4.95 20.48 16.39
CA ARG A 34 5.43 19.15 16.77
C ARG A 34 6.79 18.83 16.17
N ASP A 35 7.11 19.35 14.98
CA ASP A 35 8.38 19.14 14.30
C ASP A 35 9.49 19.96 14.98
N ASP A 36 9.22 21.23 15.31
CA ASP A 36 10.11 22.12 16.06
C ASP A 36 10.42 21.54 17.45
N MET A 37 9.40 21.09 18.17
CA MET A 37 9.57 20.43 19.48
C MET A 37 10.32 19.09 19.36
N ALA A 38 10.17 18.35 18.25
CA ALA A 38 10.94 17.13 18.06
C ALA A 38 12.42 17.44 17.84
N ALA A 39 12.74 18.51 17.11
CA ALA A 39 14.09 18.99 16.89
C ALA A 39 14.73 19.52 18.19
N GLU A 40 14.02 20.39 18.93
CA GLU A 40 14.51 20.99 20.17
C GLU A 40 14.84 19.94 21.25
N PHE A 41 13.97 18.94 21.39
CA PHE A 41 14.13 17.90 22.43
C PHE A 41 14.88 16.66 21.94
N GLY A 42 15.46 16.69 20.73
CA GLY A 42 16.16 15.54 20.16
C GLY A 42 15.30 14.28 20.04
N VAL A 43 13.98 14.43 19.97
CA VAL A 43 13.03 13.32 19.85
C VAL A 43 13.13 12.79 18.43
N ARG A 44 13.91 11.72 18.26
CA ARG A 44 13.88 10.96 17.01
C ARG A 44 12.50 10.37 16.83
N ARG A 45 11.74 10.92 15.88
CA ARG A 45 10.57 10.22 15.37
C ARG A 45 11.06 8.92 14.77
N ARG A 46 10.35 7.84 15.05
CA ARG A 46 10.56 6.59 14.32
C ARG A 46 10.41 6.94 12.84
N ASP A 47 11.52 6.94 12.11
CA ASP A 47 11.48 6.99 10.65
C ASP A 47 10.52 5.88 10.26
N ARG A 48 9.37 6.28 9.74
CA ARG A 48 8.39 5.31 9.27
C ARG A 48 9.07 4.71 8.06
N GLU A 49 9.49 3.45 8.17
CA GLU A 49 9.84 2.67 7.00
C GLU A 49 8.69 2.84 6.01
N VAL A 50 8.99 3.53 4.92
CA VAL A 50 8.02 3.73 3.85
C VAL A 50 7.85 2.36 3.24
N THR A 51 6.74 1.71 3.59
CA THR A 51 6.40 0.42 2.97
C THR A 51 6.30 0.61 1.46
N ALA A 52 6.59 -0.44 0.70
CA ALA A 52 6.56 -0.39 -0.77
C ALA A 52 5.24 0.23 -1.29
N LEU A 53 4.10 -0.13 -0.69
CA LEU A 53 2.80 0.43 -1.04
C LEU A 53 2.73 1.95 -0.83
N ALA A 54 3.20 2.45 0.32
CA ALA A 54 3.18 3.87 0.62
C ALA A 54 4.09 4.66 -0.33
N GLY A 55 5.29 4.12 -0.62
CA GLY A 55 6.24 4.72 -1.55
C GLY A 55 5.67 4.84 -2.97
N PHE A 56 5.18 3.73 -3.52
CA PHE A 56 4.58 3.71 -4.87
C PHE A 56 3.32 4.58 -4.97
N ARG A 57 2.48 4.60 -3.92
CA ARG A 57 1.28 5.43 -3.93
C ARG A 57 1.63 6.92 -3.93
N VAL A 58 2.58 7.34 -3.08
CA VAL A 58 3.00 8.74 -2.98
C VAL A 58 3.70 9.21 -4.25
N SER A 59 4.56 8.39 -4.86
CA SER A 59 5.20 8.74 -6.14
C SER A 59 4.20 8.84 -7.29
N ALA A 60 3.12 8.06 -7.26
CA ALA A 60 2.02 8.16 -8.21
C ALA A 60 1.05 9.33 -7.93
N GLY A 61 1.24 10.11 -6.85
CA GLY A 61 0.35 11.21 -6.47
C GLY A 61 -1.05 10.77 -6.03
N ILE A 62 -1.23 9.49 -5.68
CA ILE A 62 -2.53 8.91 -5.33
C ILE A 62 -2.79 9.07 -3.83
N SER A 63 -4.01 9.44 -3.43
CA SER A 63 -4.38 9.50 -2.02
C SER A 63 -4.76 8.12 -1.46
N GLN A 64 -4.66 7.91 -0.14
CA GLN A 64 -5.09 6.65 0.49
C GLN A 64 -6.58 6.34 0.24
N SER A 65 -7.44 7.36 0.23
CA SER A 65 -8.88 7.20 -0.04
C SER A 65 -9.15 6.85 -1.51
N THR A 66 -8.36 7.40 -2.43
CA THR A 66 -8.43 7.04 -3.86
C THR A 66 -8.09 5.56 -4.06
N LEU A 67 -6.97 5.10 -3.50
CA LEU A 67 -6.57 3.70 -3.57
C LEU A 67 -7.62 2.78 -2.91
N ALA A 68 -8.15 3.19 -1.74
CA ALA A 68 -9.20 2.44 -1.06
C ALA A 68 -10.47 2.31 -1.93
N SER A 69 -10.84 3.37 -2.64
CA SER A 69 -11.96 3.35 -3.58
C SER A 69 -11.71 2.40 -4.75
N TRP A 70 -10.50 2.39 -5.33
CA TRP A 70 -10.16 1.52 -6.46
C TRP A 70 -10.15 0.04 -6.10
N LEU A 71 -9.73 -0.27 -4.87
CA LEU A 71 -9.66 -1.63 -4.36
C LEU A 71 -10.95 -2.04 -3.62
N HIS A 72 -11.96 -1.17 -3.54
CA HIS A 72 -13.18 -1.37 -2.77
C HIS A 72 -12.93 -1.87 -1.34
N VAL A 73 -12.00 -1.21 -0.66
CA VAL A 73 -11.67 -1.45 0.74
C VAL A 73 -11.83 -0.17 1.55
N SER A 74 -11.73 -0.27 2.88
CA SER A 74 -11.76 0.89 3.74
C SER A 74 -10.41 1.60 3.78
N THR A 75 -10.40 2.94 3.88
CA THR A 75 -9.16 3.72 4.05
C THR A 75 -8.31 3.25 5.23
N PRO A 76 -8.87 2.89 6.41
CA PRO A 76 -8.10 2.33 7.50
C PRO A 76 -7.39 1.01 7.17
N LEU A 77 -7.92 0.20 6.25
CA LEU A 77 -7.23 -1.01 5.80
C LEU A 77 -5.99 -0.66 4.96
N VAL A 78 -6.09 0.34 4.09
CA VAL A 78 -4.94 0.87 3.35
C VAL A 78 -3.89 1.43 4.30
N THR A 79 -4.31 2.21 5.31
CA THR A 79 -3.40 2.71 6.35
C THR A 79 -2.71 1.55 7.08
N ARG A 80 -3.43 0.48 7.41
CA ARG A 80 -2.84 -0.72 8.02
C ARG A 80 -1.82 -1.37 7.10
N TRP A 81 -2.13 -1.56 5.81
CA TRP A 81 -1.19 -2.11 4.84
C TRP A 81 0.07 -1.26 4.69
N GLU A 82 -0.07 0.06 4.74
CA GLU A 82 1.07 0.98 4.71
C GLU A 82 1.93 0.93 5.98
N HIS A 83 1.44 0.33 7.07
CA HIS A 83 2.14 0.17 8.34
C HIS A 83 2.67 -1.23 8.61
N GLU A 84 1.87 -2.25 8.33
CA GLU A 84 2.13 -3.67 8.65
C GLU A 84 2.59 -4.48 7.43
N GLY A 85 2.47 -3.92 6.23
CA GLY A 85 2.70 -4.61 4.96
C GLY A 85 1.39 -5.01 4.27
N ALA A 86 1.35 -4.81 2.96
CA ALA A 86 0.27 -5.28 2.11
C ALA A 86 0.52 -6.72 1.66
N PRO A 87 -0.52 -7.53 1.43
CA PRO A 87 -0.37 -8.80 0.72
C PRO A 87 0.27 -8.57 -0.65
N GLU A 88 1.16 -9.47 -1.07
CA GLU A 88 1.86 -9.37 -2.37
C GLU A 88 0.91 -9.16 -3.57
N PRO A 89 -0.24 -9.88 -3.69
CA PRO A 89 -1.19 -9.61 -4.78
C PRO A 89 -1.75 -8.18 -4.77
N VAL A 90 -1.85 -7.54 -3.60
CA VAL A 90 -2.30 -6.15 -3.48
C VAL A 90 -1.21 -5.20 -3.98
N LEU A 91 0.08 -5.49 -3.72
CA LEU A 91 1.18 -4.69 -4.25
C LEU A 91 1.20 -4.72 -5.78
N ILE A 92 1.14 -5.92 -6.37
CA ILE A 92 1.13 -6.11 -7.83
C ILE A 92 -0.10 -5.43 -8.46
N LEU A 93 -1.26 -5.55 -7.82
CA LEU A 93 -2.48 -4.91 -8.29
C LEU A 93 -2.40 -3.38 -8.21
N ALA A 94 -1.87 -2.86 -7.10
CA ALA A 94 -1.73 -1.42 -6.89
C ALA A 94 -0.76 -0.80 -7.89
N THR A 95 0.39 -1.42 -8.15
CA THR A 95 1.35 -0.92 -9.15
C THR A 95 0.76 -0.92 -10.55
N ALA A 96 -0.02 -1.94 -10.92
CA ALA A 96 -0.72 -1.99 -12.20
C ALA A 96 -1.79 -0.89 -12.35
N LEU A 97 -2.50 -0.55 -11.25
CA LEU A 97 -3.44 0.57 -11.21
C LEU A 97 -2.74 1.92 -11.30
N PHE A 98 -1.62 2.10 -10.59
CA PHE A 98 -0.83 3.33 -10.65
C PHE A 98 -0.22 3.57 -12.03
N GLY A 99 0.25 2.50 -12.69
CA GLY A 99 0.78 2.56 -14.05
C GLY A 99 -0.28 2.71 -15.15
N GLY A 100 -1.57 2.73 -14.80
CA GLY A 100 -2.67 2.86 -15.77
C GLY A 100 -2.88 1.62 -16.66
N ILE A 101 -2.20 0.50 -16.37
CA ILE A 101 -2.41 -0.79 -17.04
C ILE A 101 -3.82 -1.29 -16.74
N LEU A 102 -4.23 -1.16 -15.48
CA LEU A 102 -5.59 -1.44 -15.04
C LEU A 102 -6.36 -0.14 -14.84
N LYS A 103 -7.62 -0.14 -15.28
CA LYS A 103 -8.54 0.97 -15.04
C LYS A 103 -9.34 0.69 -13.76
N PRO A 104 -9.41 1.65 -12.83
CA PRO A 104 -10.21 1.49 -11.62
C PRO A 104 -11.69 1.39 -11.97
N GLN A 105 -12.39 0.47 -11.31
CA GLN A 105 -13.82 0.27 -11.52
C GLN A 105 -14.63 1.08 -10.51
N LYS A 106 -15.80 1.58 -10.95
CA LYS A 106 -16.70 2.36 -10.07
C LYS A 106 -17.45 1.46 -9.09
N THR A 107 -17.75 0.24 -9.49
CA THR A 107 -18.53 -0.74 -8.74
C THR A 107 -17.68 -1.97 -8.45
N VAL A 108 -17.97 -2.65 -7.33
CA VAL A 108 -17.31 -3.90 -6.99
C VAL A 108 -17.63 -4.94 -8.09
N PRO A 109 -16.63 -5.49 -8.78
CA PRO A 109 -16.88 -6.56 -9.75
C PRO A 109 -17.35 -7.82 -9.03
N SER A 110 -18.09 -8.67 -9.74
CA SER A 110 -18.55 -9.97 -9.23
C SER A 110 -18.04 -11.09 -10.13
N PRO A 111 -16.72 -11.31 -10.18
CA PRO A 111 -16.14 -12.32 -11.06
C PRO A 111 -16.39 -13.73 -10.55
N ASP A 112 -16.32 -14.70 -11.47
CA ASP A 112 -16.30 -16.11 -11.11
C ASP A 112 -14.90 -16.53 -10.62
N LEU A 113 -14.78 -16.65 -9.31
CA LEU A 113 -13.54 -17.05 -8.63
C LEU A 113 -13.12 -18.49 -9.01
N ALA A 114 -14.09 -19.38 -9.23
CA ALA A 114 -13.83 -20.76 -9.63
C ALA A 114 -13.32 -20.82 -11.07
N ALA A 115 -13.88 -20.00 -11.97
CA ALA A 115 -13.40 -19.89 -13.35
C ALA A 115 -11.92 -19.48 -13.40
N LEU A 116 -11.51 -18.47 -12.62
CA LEU A 116 -10.10 -18.08 -12.56
C LEU A 116 -9.23 -19.21 -12.02
N ARG A 117 -9.64 -19.84 -10.91
CA ARG A 117 -8.88 -20.95 -10.31
C ARG A 117 -8.66 -22.09 -11.31
N LEU A 118 -9.70 -22.47 -12.05
CA LEU A 118 -9.62 -23.51 -13.08
C LEU A 118 -8.74 -23.09 -14.26
N LYS A 119 -8.83 -21.83 -14.70
CA LYS A 119 -7.95 -21.26 -15.75
C LYS A 119 -6.47 -21.33 -15.37
N LEU A 120 -6.16 -21.15 -14.08
CA LEU A 120 -4.80 -21.23 -13.55
C LEU A 120 -4.36 -22.67 -13.19
N GLY A 121 -5.26 -23.66 -13.25
CA GLY A 121 -4.96 -25.03 -12.85
C GLY A 121 -4.67 -25.20 -11.35
N LEU A 122 -5.13 -24.25 -10.51
CA LEU A 122 -4.80 -24.20 -9.09
C LEU A 122 -5.84 -24.90 -8.22
N ARG A 123 -5.42 -25.37 -7.04
CA ARG A 123 -6.33 -25.85 -6.00
C ARG A 123 -6.88 -24.68 -5.18
N GLN A 124 -7.98 -24.92 -4.47
CA GLN A 124 -8.53 -23.93 -3.53
C GLN A 124 -7.51 -23.53 -2.45
N GLU A 125 -6.66 -24.48 -2.05
CA GLU A 125 -5.59 -24.26 -1.08
C GLU A 125 -4.53 -23.28 -1.59
N ASP A 126 -4.15 -23.38 -2.87
CA ASP A 126 -3.13 -22.52 -3.47
C ASP A 126 -3.65 -21.09 -3.59
N MET A 127 -4.91 -20.93 -4.02
CA MET A 127 -5.58 -19.63 -4.08
C MET A 127 -5.78 -19.02 -2.68
N ALA A 128 -6.14 -19.83 -1.69
CA ALA A 128 -6.27 -19.38 -0.31
C ALA A 128 -4.92 -18.89 0.26
N LYS A 129 -3.84 -19.62 0.02
CA LYS A 129 -2.47 -19.20 0.37
C LYS A 129 -2.10 -17.89 -0.31
N LYS A 130 -2.35 -17.78 -1.62
CA LYS A 130 -2.08 -16.57 -2.41
C LYS A 130 -2.74 -15.33 -1.82
N PHE A 131 -3.99 -15.45 -1.38
CA PHE A 131 -4.72 -14.33 -0.80
C PHE A 131 -4.48 -14.12 0.71
N GLY A 132 -3.62 -14.94 1.35
CA GLY A 132 -3.38 -14.89 2.79
C GLY A 132 -4.64 -15.19 3.60
N ARG A 133 -5.39 -16.22 3.20
CA ARG A 133 -6.70 -16.58 3.75
C ARG A 133 -6.77 -18.07 4.06
N ARG A 134 -7.69 -18.42 4.97
CA ARG A 134 -7.96 -19.82 5.31
C ARG A 134 -8.74 -20.48 4.18
N LEU A 135 -8.48 -21.77 3.95
CA LEU A 135 -9.17 -22.59 2.94
C LEU A 135 -10.70 -22.50 3.08
N ALA A 136 -11.21 -22.59 4.31
CA ALA A 136 -12.65 -22.51 4.57
C ALA A 136 -13.26 -21.18 4.09
N ALA A 137 -12.57 -20.06 4.35
CA ALA A 137 -13.04 -18.74 3.92
C ALA A 137 -13.05 -18.62 2.40
N TYR A 138 -12.01 -19.13 1.74
CA TYR A 138 -11.94 -19.16 0.28
C TYR A 138 -13.06 -20.01 -0.32
N GLY A 139 -13.32 -21.21 0.22
CA GLY A 139 -14.40 -22.09 -0.24
C GLY A 139 -15.81 -21.53 0.05
N GLU A 140 -15.99 -20.67 1.05
CA GLU A 140 -17.25 -19.92 1.25
C GLU A 140 -17.45 -18.86 0.17
N TRP A 141 -16.38 -18.23 -0.32
CA TRP A 141 -16.45 -17.25 -1.41
C TRP A 141 -16.84 -17.91 -2.73
N GLU A 142 -16.20 -19.01 -3.10
CA GLU A 142 -16.55 -19.74 -4.34
C GLU A 142 -18.00 -20.24 -4.34
N ARG A 143 -18.54 -20.60 -3.16
CA ARG A 143 -19.94 -21.05 -3.03
C ARG A 143 -20.95 -19.91 -2.90
N GLY A 144 -20.51 -18.65 -2.91
CA GLY A 144 -21.39 -17.49 -2.71
C GLY A 144 -21.99 -17.37 -1.30
N LYS A 145 -21.52 -18.17 -0.34
CA LYS A 145 -22.02 -18.13 1.06
C LYS A 145 -21.54 -16.89 1.80
N ARG A 146 -20.42 -16.32 1.34
CA ARG A 146 -19.82 -15.12 1.91
C ARG A 146 -19.28 -14.25 0.79
N GLN A 147 -19.50 -12.94 0.90
CA GLN A 147 -18.93 -11.96 -0.02
C GLN A 147 -17.39 -11.95 0.11
N MET A 148 -16.69 -12.04 -1.03
CA MET A 148 -15.24 -11.90 -1.07
C MET A 148 -14.82 -10.44 -0.85
N PRO A 149 -13.59 -10.17 -0.36
CA PRO A 149 -13.08 -8.81 -0.23
C PRO A 149 -13.02 -8.11 -1.59
N GLY A 150 -13.29 -6.80 -1.60
CA GLY A 150 -13.31 -5.99 -2.83
C GLY A 150 -12.04 -6.09 -3.65
N TRP A 151 -10.87 -6.03 -3.02
CA TRP A 151 -9.59 -6.13 -3.72
C TRP A 151 -9.37 -7.49 -4.38
N VAL A 152 -9.94 -8.58 -3.81
CA VAL A 152 -9.90 -9.91 -4.41
C VAL A 152 -10.77 -9.93 -5.65
N ALA A 153 -11.96 -9.32 -5.60
CA ALA A 153 -12.82 -9.21 -6.77
C ALA A 153 -12.14 -8.42 -7.91
N VAL A 154 -11.53 -7.28 -7.60
CA VAL A 154 -10.79 -6.47 -8.59
C VAL A 154 -9.64 -7.27 -9.20
N TYR A 155 -8.90 -7.99 -8.37
CA TYR A 155 -7.80 -8.84 -8.81
C TYR A 155 -8.27 -9.95 -9.76
N VAL A 156 -9.34 -10.65 -9.39
CA VAL A 156 -9.85 -11.79 -10.14
C VAL A 156 -10.43 -11.34 -11.48
N GLU A 157 -11.19 -10.24 -11.46
CA GLU A 157 -11.73 -9.62 -12.67
C GLU A 157 -10.61 -9.23 -13.64
N ALA A 158 -9.54 -8.57 -13.13
CA ALA A 158 -8.41 -8.19 -13.96
C ALA A 158 -7.76 -9.40 -14.66
N MET A 159 -7.53 -10.49 -13.93
CA MET A 159 -6.96 -11.73 -14.47
C MET A 159 -7.88 -12.43 -15.50
N LEU A 160 -9.20 -12.35 -15.29
CA LEU A 160 -10.18 -12.87 -16.25
C LEU A 160 -10.22 -12.03 -17.53
N CYS A 161 -10.08 -10.70 -17.42
CA CYS A 161 -9.97 -9.78 -18.55
C CYS A 161 -8.61 -9.85 -19.29
N GLY A 162 -7.70 -10.74 -18.88
CA GLY A 162 -6.45 -11.00 -19.60
C GLY A 162 -5.23 -10.26 -19.08
N TRP A 163 -5.32 -9.60 -17.92
CA TRP A 163 -4.12 -9.12 -17.22
C TRP A 163 -3.31 -10.30 -16.70
N ASP A 164 -1.97 -10.20 -16.79
CA ASP A 164 -1.01 -11.15 -16.21
C ASP A 164 -0.14 -10.43 -15.19
N GLU A 165 0.06 -11.07 -14.03
CA GLU A 165 0.91 -10.60 -12.93
C GLU A 165 2.33 -10.32 -13.39
N LYS A 166 2.86 -11.07 -14.36
CA LYS A 166 4.22 -10.88 -14.87
C LYS A 166 4.41 -9.54 -15.59
N GLY A 167 3.35 -9.00 -16.19
CA GLY A 167 3.36 -7.66 -16.79
C GLY A 167 3.40 -6.53 -15.76
N GLY A 168 2.94 -6.77 -14.52
CA GLY A 168 3.02 -5.83 -13.40
C GLY A 168 4.23 -6.04 -12.48
N ALA A 169 4.71 -7.28 -12.36
CA ALA A 169 5.84 -7.66 -11.51
C ALA A 169 7.17 -7.05 -11.98
N MET A 170 7.34 -6.78 -13.28
CA MET A 170 8.57 -6.21 -13.84
C MET A 170 8.94 -4.84 -13.25
N LEU A 171 7.96 -4.09 -12.70
CA LEU A 171 8.19 -2.82 -12.01
C LEU A 171 8.42 -2.96 -10.49
N ALA A 172 7.97 -4.05 -9.88
CA ALA A 172 8.14 -4.30 -8.44
C ALA A 172 9.54 -4.84 -8.10
N SER A 173 10.26 -5.40 -9.07
CA SER A 173 11.61 -5.95 -8.91
C SER A 173 12.73 -4.91 -9.07
N ALA A 174 12.41 -3.63 -9.30
CA ALA A 174 13.40 -2.59 -9.60
C ALA A 174 14.19 -2.06 -8.38
N ASP A 175 14.04 -2.66 -7.20
CA ASP A 175 14.72 -2.22 -5.97
C ASP A 175 15.57 -3.35 -5.33
N GLN A 176 16.35 -4.05 -6.16
CA GLN A 176 17.59 -4.66 -5.68
C GLN A 176 18.76 -3.71 -6.02
N PRO A 177 19.45 -3.12 -5.03
CA PRO A 177 20.70 -2.44 -5.32
C PRO A 177 21.64 -3.46 -5.95
N THR A 178 21.98 -3.21 -7.21
CA THR A 178 23.00 -3.93 -7.95
C THR A 178 24.27 -3.87 -7.11
N GLN A 179 24.64 -4.99 -6.49
CA GLN A 179 25.99 -5.16 -5.99
C GLN A 179 26.90 -5.11 -7.21
N ILE A 180 27.57 -3.97 -7.40
CA ILE A 180 28.68 -3.86 -8.33
C ILE A 180 29.78 -4.74 -7.73
N ALA A 181 29.81 -6.00 -8.18
CA ALA A 181 30.96 -6.86 -8.02
C ALA A 181 32.11 -6.23 -8.81
N SER A 182 33.05 -5.60 -8.11
CA SER A 182 34.35 -5.27 -8.68
C SER A 182 35.06 -6.57 -9.04
N PRO A 183 35.55 -6.75 -10.27
CA PRO A 183 36.31 -7.94 -10.64
C PRO A 183 37.70 -7.88 -10.01
N THR A 184 37.95 -8.80 -9.08
CA THR A 184 39.31 -9.18 -8.68
C THR A 184 39.84 -10.18 -9.71
N SER A 185 40.74 -9.74 -10.59
CA SER A 185 41.71 -10.64 -11.24
C SER A 185 42.73 -9.84 -12.07
N GLU A 186 43.92 -9.64 -11.50
CA GLU A 186 45.17 -9.71 -12.25
C GLU A 186 46.21 -10.44 -11.38
N SER A 187 46.22 -11.77 -11.53
CA SER A 187 47.41 -12.62 -11.40
C SER A 187 47.78 -12.95 -12.87
N THR A 188 49.02 -13.02 -13.34
CA THR A 188 50.25 -13.50 -12.70
C THR A 188 51.41 -13.25 -13.69
N SER A 189 52.60 -12.99 -13.14
CA SER A 189 53.90 -13.56 -13.51
C SER A 189 54.67 -13.17 -14.79
N SER A 190 55.92 -12.79 -14.50
CA SER A 190 57.18 -13.33 -15.04
C SER A 190 57.84 -12.72 -16.28
N GLN A 191 59.01 -12.13 -16.00
CA GLN A 191 60.36 -12.53 -16.47
C GLN A 191 61.15 -11.56 -17.38
N LEU A 192 62.45 -11.47 -17.02
CA LEU A 192 63.65 -11.04 -17.79
C LEU A 192 63.76 -9.52 -18.01
N ASN A 193 64.81 -8.80 -17.59
CA ASN A 193 66.25 -9.05 -17.46
C ASN A 193 66.83 -8.27 -16.28
#